data_AF-A0A376L0P9-F1
#
_entry.id   AF-A0A376L0P9-F1
#
_cell.length_a   1.000
_cell.length_b   1.000
_cell.length_c   1.000
_cell.angle_alpha   90.00
_cell.angle_beta   90.00
_cell.angle_gamma   90.00
#
_symmetry.space_group_name_H-M   'P 1'
#
loop_
_entity.id
_entity.type
_entity.pdbx_description
1 polymer ?
#
loop_
_entity_poly.entity_id
_entity_poly.type
_entity_poly.pdbx_seq_one_letter_code
_entity_poly.pdbx_strand_id
1 'polypeptide(L)'
;MEGQQHGEQLKRGLKNRHIQLIALGGAIGTGLFLGSASVIQSAGPGIILGYAIAGFIAFLIMRQLGEMVVEEPVAGSFSHFAYKYWGSFAGFASGWNYWVLYVLVAMAELTAVGKYIQFWYPEIPTWVSAAVFFVVINAINLTNVKVFGEMEFWFAIIKVIAVVAMIIFGGWLLFSGNGGPQATVSNLWDQGGFLPHGFTGLVMMMAIIMFSFGGLELVGITAAEADNPEQSIPKATNQVIYRILIFYIGSLAVLLSLMPWTRVTADTSPFVLILPRVRRYLCGECAEHRGTDCGALRVQQLRILQQPYAVCSGTTG
;
A
#
# COMPACT_ATOMS: atom_id res chain seq x y z
N MET A 1 -16.79 -27.98 -43.65
CA MET A 1 -17.50 -27.67 -42.38
C MET A 1 -16.57 -26.79 -41.58
N GLU A 2 -16.69 -25.48 -41.76
CA GLU A 2 -15.92 -24.47 -41.04
C GLU A 2 -16.49 -24.30 -39.64
N GLY A 3 -15.72 -24.70 -38.63
CA GLY A 3 -16.08 -24.53 -37.22
C GLY A 3 -15.90 -23.07 -36.83
N GLN A 4 -17.02 -22.36 -36.63
CA GLN A 4 -17.06 -21.04 -36.04
C GLN A 4 -16.45 -21.06 -34.62
N GLN A 5 -15.24 -20.53 -34.46
CA GLN A 5 -14.72 -20.16 -33.16
C GLN A 5 -15.53 -18.95 -32.67
N HIS A 6 -16.44 -19.19 -31.71
CA HIS A 6 -17.04 -18.15 -30.89
C HIS A 6 -15.92 -17.49 -30.06
N GLY A 7 -15.30 -16.45 -30.62
CA GLY A 7 -14.59 -15.47 -29.80
C GLY A 7 -15.63 -14.71 -29.00
N GLU A 8 -15.80 -15.05 -27.72
CA GLU A 8 -16.50 -14.18 -26.78
C GLU A 8 -15.76 -12.84 -26.77
N GLN A 9 -16.28 -11.88 -27.52
CA GLN A 9 -15.79 -10.52 -27.55
C GLN A 9 -16.13 -9.90 -26.19
N LEU A 10 -15.18 -9.96 -25.26
CA LEU A 10 -15.28 -9.30 -23.95
C LEU A 10 -15.75 -7.86 -24.18
N LYS A 11 -16.90 -7.49 -23.59
CA LYS A 11 -17.43 -6.12 -23.71
C LYS A 11 -16.41 -5.16 -23.10
N ARG A 12 -15.61 -4.50 -23.94
CA ARG A 12 -14.62 -3.49 -23.57
C ARG A 12 -15.31 -2.36 -22.80
N GLY A 13 -15.32 -2.46 -21.47
CA GLY A 13 -16.02 -1.57 -20.56
C GLY A 13 -15.10 -0.65 -19.75
N LEU A 14 -13.81 -0.95 -19.68
CA LEU A 14 -12.81 -0.14 -18.98
C LEU A 14 -12.08 0.77 -19.96
N LYS A 15 -12.07 2.08 -19.67
CA LYS A 15 -11.24 3.04 -20.41
C LYS A 15 -9.78 2.87 -19.99
N ASN A 16 -8.83 3.19 -20.88
CA ASN A 16 -7.37 3.13 -20.62
C ASN A 16 -6.95 3.79 -19.28
N ARG A 17 -7.66 4.86 -18.87
CA ARG A 17 -7.47 5.54 -17.58
C ARG A 17 -7.80 4.65 -16.37
N HIS A 18 -8.83 3.81 -16.46
CA HIS A 18 -9.22 2.88 -15.39
C HIS A 18 -8.16 1.79 -15.23
N ILE A 19 -7.65 1.25 -16.33
CA ILE A 19 -6.59 0.22 -16.33
C ILE A 19 -5.31 0.74 -15.64
N GLN A 20 -4.84 1.93 -16.03
CA GLN A 20 -3.65 2.53 -15.44
C GLN A 20 -3.82 2.80 -13.94
N LEU A 21 -5.01 3.22 -13.51
CA LEU A 21 -5.27 3.56 -12.11
C LEU A 21 -5.60 2.35 -11.24
N ILE A 22 -6.17 1.27 -11.78
CA ILE A 22 -6.27 -0.02 -11.09
C ILE A 22 -4.86 -0.59 -10.89
N ALA A 23 -4.00 -0.55 -11.90
CA ALA A 23 -2.60 -0.94 -11.74
C ALA A 23 -1.86 -0.07 -10.71
N LEU A 24 -2.18 1.24 -10.64
CA LEU A 24 -1.65 2.17 -9.64
C LEU A 24 -2.27 1.99 -8.25
N GLY A 25 -3.51 1.56 -8.16
CA GLY A 25 -4.25 1.30 -6.91
C GLY A 25 -3.90 -0.04 -6.28
N GLY A 26 -3.71 -1.08 -7.09
CA GLY A 26 -3.38 -2.44 -6.67
C GLY A 26 -2.00 -2.55 -6.02
N ALA A 27 -0.95 -2.06 -6.69
CA ALA A 27 0.41 -2.06 -6.13
C ALA A 27 0.71 -0.87 -5.16
N ILE A 28 -0.29 -0.10 -4.73
CA ILE A 28 -0.19 0.81 -3.56
C ILE A 28 -1.23 0.33 -2.56
N GLY A 29 -0.85 -0.71 -1.83
CA GLY A 29 -1.75 -1.49 -0.99
C GLY A 29 -1.26 -1.64 0.45
N THR A 30 -1.85 -2.62 1.10
CA THR A 30 -1.59 -3.00 2.49
C THR A 30 -0.13 -3.36 2.75
N GLY A 31 0.62 -3.80 1.73
CA GLY A 31 2.07 -4.04 1.82
C GLY A 31 2.87 -2.82 2.29
N LEU A 32 2.64 -1.64 1.69
CA LEU A 32 3.32 -0.40 2.09
C LEU A 32 2.79 0.11 3.44
N PHE A 33 1.48 0.10 3.66
CA PHE A 33 0.90 0.78 4.83
C PHE A 33 0.92 -0.07 6.09
N LEU A 34 0.55 -1.35 5.99
CA LEU A 34 0.49 -2.28 7.13
C LEU A 34 1.79 -3.10 7.23
N GLY A 35 2.30 -3.59 6.10
CA GLY A 35 3.51 -4.42 6.04
C GLY A 35 4.78 -3.66 6.41
N SER A 36 4.86 -2.35 6.15
CA SER A 36 6.05 -1.57 6.49
C SER A 36 6.36 -1.51 7.97
N ALA A 37 5.36 -1.64 8.87
CA ALA A 37 5.61 -1.56 10.31
C ALA A 37 6.56 -2.66 10.79
N SER A 38 6.27 -3.92 10.43
CA SER A 38 7.14 -5.05 10.78
C SER A 38 8.47 -4.97 10.05
N VAL A 39 8.47 -4.56 8.77
CA VAL A 39 9.71 -4.40 8.00
C VAL A 39 10.61 -3.31 8.60
N ILE A 40 10.07 -2.18 9.04
CA ILE A 40 10.83 -1.11 9.70
C ILE A 40 11.45 -1.64 11.01
N GLN A 41 10.72 -2.45 11.78
CA GLN A 41 11.26 -3.01 13.01
C GLN A 41 12.42 -3.98 12.77
N SER A 42 12.40 -4.77 11.69
CA SER A 42 13.42 -5.79 11.43
C SER A 42 14.54 -5.35 10.49
N ALA A 43 14.28 -4.41 9.58
CA ALA A 43 15.27 -3.89 8.63
C ALA A 43 15.78 -2.48 9.00
N GLY A 44 15.07 -1.78 9.89
CA GLY A 44 15.37 -0.39 10.22
C GLY A 44 15.26 0.53 8.99
N PRO A 45 16.08 1.59 8.92
CA PRO A 45 16.14 2.49 7.76
C PRO A 45 16.52 1.81 6.44
N GLY A 46 17.18 0.65 6.53
CA GLY A 46 17.54 -0.21 5.40
C GLY A 46 16.36 -0.66 4.54
N ILE A 47 15.13 -0.57 5.06
CA ILE A 47 13.90 -0.76 4.27
C ILE A 47 13.90 0.05 2.97
N ILE A 48 14.46 1.27 2.98
CA ILE A 48 14.55 2.13 1.80
C ILE A 48 15.40 1.47 0.71
N LEU A 49 16.55 0.90 1.10
CA LEU A 49 17.41 0.15 0.19
C LEU A 49 16.72 -1.13 -0.30
N GLY A 50 16.00 -1.82 0.57
CA GLY A 50 15.22 -3.00 0.21
C GLY A 50 14.19 -2.70 -0.87
N TYR A 51 13.40 -1.64 -0.71
CA TYR A 51 12.45 -1.19 -1.74
C TYR A 51 13.14 -0.72 -3.02
N ALA A 52 14.32 -0.11 -2.94
CA ALA A 52 15.08 0.28 -4.14
C ALA A 52 15.55 -0.96 -4.94
N ILE A 53 16.10 -1.97 -4.26
CA ILE A 53 16.57 -3.21 -4.89
C ILE A 53 15.39 -4.01 -5.45
N ALA A 54 14.37 -4.26 -4.63
CA ALA A 54 13.18 -5.01 -5.03
C ALA A 54 12.43 -4.29 -6.15
N GLY A 55 12.29 -2.96 -6.06
CA GLY A 55 11.66 -2.14 -7.09
C GLY A 55 12.44 -2.17 -8.41
N PHE A 56 13.78 -2.16 -8.36
CA PHE A 56 14.61 -2.31 -9.55
C PHE A 56 14.41 -3.68 -10.21
N ILE A 57 14.40 -4.77 -9.43
CA ILE A 57 14.14 -6.11 -9.94
C ILE A 57 12.72 -6.21 -10.53
N ALA A 58 11.72 -5.69 -9.83
CA ALA A 58 10.34 -5.65 -10.31
C ALA A 58 10.20 -4.86 -11.62
N PHE A 59 10.91 -3.73 -11.75
CA PHE A 59 10.95 -2.94 -12.98
C PHE A 59 11.56 -3.73 -14.15
N LEU A 60 12.65 -4.47 -13.93
CA LEU A 60 13.26 -5.30 -14.96
C LEU A 60 12.30 -6.41 -15.43
N ILE A 61 11.63 -7.09 -14.48
CA ILE A 61 10.64 -8.13 -14.80
C ILE A 61 9.48 -7.54 -15.61
N MET A 62 8.97 -6.37 -15.18
CA MET A 62 7.88 -5.69 -15.88
C MET A 62 8.28 -5.21 -17.27
N ARG A 63 9.54 -4.83 -17.48
CA ARG A 63 10.05 -4.46 -18.79
C ARG A 63 10.12 -5.67 -19.72
N GLN A 64 10.67 -6.79 -19.24
CA GLN A 64 10.72 -8.04 -20.01
C GLN A 64 9.32 -8.54 -20.36
N LEU A 65 8.40 -8.51 -19.38
CA LEU A 65 7.00 -8.87 -19.61
C LEU A 65 6.32 -7.91 -20.60
N GLY A 66 6.57 -6.60 -20.46
CA GLY A 66 6.03 -5.58 -21.34
C GLY A 66 6.45 -5.77 -22.80
N GLU A 67 7.73 -6.11 -23.05
CA GLU A 67 8.23 -6.40 -24.40
C GLU A 67 7.51 -7.63 -25.00
N MET A 68 7.35 -8.73 -24.24
CA MET A 68 6.63 -9.92 -24.70
C MET A 68 5.14 -9.63 -24.99
N VAL A 69 4.51 -8.85 -24.12
CA VAL A 69 3.08 -8.50 -24.22
C VAL A 69 2.78 -7.54 -25.39
N VAL A 70 3.73 -6.68 -25.74
CA VAL A 70 3.60 -5.79 -26.90
C VAL A 70 3.70 -6.57 -28.21
N GLU A 71 4.63 -7.52 -28.31
CA GLU A 71 4.78 -8.40 -29.49
C GLU A 71 3.58 -9.34 -29.64
N GLU A 72 3.10 -9.91 -28.54
CA GLU A 72 2.00 -10.87 -28.53
C GLU A 72 0.91 -10.45 -27.51
N PRO A 73 -0.01 -9.55 -27.90
CA PRO A 73 -1.07 -9.07 -27.02
C PRO A 73 -2.16 -10.14 -26.84
N VAL A 74 -1.97 -11.02 -25.86
CA VAL A 74 -2.87 -12.13 -25.53
C VAL A 74 -3.39 -12.04 -24.10
N ALA A 75 -4.66 -12.40 -23.91
CA ALA A 75 -5.25 -12.49 -22.58
C ALA A 75 -4.62 -13.66 -21.81
N GLY A 76 -4.16 -13.41 -20.57
CA GLY A 76 -3.52 -14.40 -19.70
C GLY A 76 -2.02 -14.16 -19.40
N SER A 77 -1.38 -13.25 -20.12
CA SER A 77 -0.01 -12.75 -19.84
C SER A 77 1.01 -13.88 -19.57
N PHE A 78 1.68 -13.87 -18.42
CA PHE A 78 2.78 -14.79 -18.08
C PHE A 78 2.39 -16.28 -18.08
N SER A 79 1.15 -16.65 -17.75
CA SER A 79 0.74 -18.07 -17.81
C SER A 79 0.68 -18.55 -19.26
N HIS A 80 0.17 -17.72 -20.17
CA HIS A 80 0.17 -18.00 -21.61
C HIS A 80 1.60 -18.14 -22.14
N PHE A 81 2.48 -17.21 -21.80
CA PHE A 81 3.89 -17.28 -22.22
C PHE A 81 4.61 -18.51 -21.66
N ALA A 82 4.31 -18.92 -20.43
CA ALA A 82 4.85 -20.15 -19.87
C ALA A 82 4.34 -21.41 -20.61
N TYR A 83 3.07 -21.45 -21.02
CA TYR A 83 2.56 -22.53 -21.88
C TYR A 83 3.26 -22.58 -23.23
N LYS A 84 3.45 -21.42 -23.86
CA LYS A 84 4.00 -21.30 -25.22
C LYS A 84 5.51 -21.58 -25.29
N TYR A 85 6.28 -21.01 -24.36
CA TYR A 85 7.76 -21.01 -24.45
C TYR A 85 8.46 -22.00 -23.53
N TRP A 86 7.78 -22.54 -22.51
CA TRP A 86 8.40 -23.46 -21.54
C TRP A 86 7.73 -24.83 -21.52
N GLY A 87 6.39 -24.87 -21.58
CA GLY A 87 5.62 -26.09 -21.77
C GLY A 87 4.43 -26.21 -20.83
N SER A 88 3.68 -27.30 -20.98
CA SER A 88 2.37 -27.48 -20.34
C SER A 88 2.40 -27.43 -18.81
N PHE A 89 3.42 -28.03 -18.19
CA PHE A 89 3.56 -27.99 -16.73
C PHE A 89 3.87 -26.59 -16.21
N ALA A 90 4.80 -25.87 -16.84
CA ALA A 90 5.16 -24.51 -16.45
C ALA A 90 3.98 -23.55 -16.59
N GLY A 91 3.24 -23.65 -17.70
CA GLY A 91 2.00 -22.90 -17.90
C GLY A 91 0.94 -23.16 -16.82
N PHE A 92 0.69 -24.44 -16.52
CA PHE A 92 -0.26 -24.86 -15.49
C PHE A 92 0.15 -24.39 -14.10
N ALA A 93 1.40 -24.65 -13.70
CA ALA A 93 1.94 -24.26 -12.40
C ALA A 93 1.91 -22.74 -12.21
N SER A 94 2.25 -21.98 -13.26
CA SER A 94 2.23 -20.52 -13.23
C SER A 94 0.81 -19.96 -13.06
N GLY A 95 -0.17 -20.49 -13.81
CA GLY A 95 -1.57 -20.09 -13.69
C GLY A 95 -2.15 -20.42 -12.32
N TRP A 96 -1.87 -21.62 -11.79
CA TRP A 96 -2.35 -22.02 -10.47
C TRP A 96 -1.69 -21.23 -9.34
N ASN A 97 -0.37 -21.00 -9.44
CA ASN A 97 0.36 -20.16 -8.49
C ASN A 97 -0.22 -18.74 -8.45
N TYR A 98 -0.58 -18.18 -9.61
CA TYR A 98 -1.22 -16.87 -9.67
C TYR A 98 -2.58 -16.84 -9.01
N TRP A 99 -3.43 -17.85 -9.28
CA TRP A 99 -4.74 -17.95 -8.64
C TRP A 99 -4.62 -18.04 -7.11
N VAL A 100 -3.75 -18.92 -6.61
CA VAL A 100 -3.50 -19.07 -5.16
C VAL A 100 -2.98 -17.76 -4.56
N LEU A 101 -2.05 -17.08 -5.25
CA LEU A 101 -1.54 -15.79 -4.80
C LEU A 101 -2.65 -14.77 -4.58
N TYR A 102 -3.60 -14.65 -5.51
CA TYR A 102 -4.71 -13.68 -5.36
C TYR A 102 -5.69 -14.05 -4.26
N VAL A 103 -5.93 -15.34 -4.01
CA VAL A 103 -6.71 -15.79 -2.85
C VAL A 103 -6.02 -15.35 -1.55
N LEU A 104 -4.69 -15.52 -1.44
CA LEU A 104 -3.93 -15.12 -0.26
C LEU A 104 -3.87 -13.60 -0.09
N VAL A 105 -3.68 -12.85 -1.19
CA VAL A 105 -3.70 -11.38 -1.19
C VAL A 105 -5.05 -10.87 -0.69
N ALA A 106 -6.17 -11.40 -1.19
CA ALA A 106 -7.50 -11.00 -0.76
C ALA A 106 -7.71 -11.19 0.76
N MET A 107 -7.24 -12.31 1.31
CA MET A 107 -7.28 -12.56 2.76
C MET A 107 -6.39 -11.60 3.55
N ALA A 108 -5.21 -11.27 3.03
CA ALA A 108 -4.32 -10.28 3.64
C ALA A 108 -4.96 -8.88 3.66
N GLU A 109 -5.66 -8.49 2.61
CA GLU A 109 -6.37 -7.21 2.54
C GLU A 109 -7.55 -7.13 3.53
N LEU A 110 -8.36 -8.19 3.63
CA LEU A 110 -9.45 -8.25 4.61
C LEU A 110 -8.92 -8.19 6.05
N THR A 111 -7.77 -8.82 6.31
CA THR A 111 -7.09 -8.74 7.62
C THR A 111 -6.65 -7.30 7.91
N ALA A 112 -6.14 -6.59 6.90
CA ALA A 112 -5.76 -5.19 7.05
C ALA A 112 -6.95 -4.30 7.39
N VAL A 113 -8.08 -4.46 6.69
CA VAL A 113 -9.33 -3.75 6.99
C VAL A 113 -9.78 -4.02 8.43
N GLY A 114 -9.70 -5.28 8.87
CA GLY A 114 -10.00 -5.66 10.25
C GLY A 114 -9.13 -4.92 11.26
N LYS A 115 -7.81 -4.86 11.04
CA LYS A 115 -6.88 -4.11 11.90
C LYS A 115 -7.14 -2.61 11.90
N TYR A 116 -7.45 -2.01 10.75
CA TYR A 116 -7.76 -0.58 10.66
C TYR A 116 -9.04 -0.22 11.41
N ILE A 117 -10.12 -1.02 11.27
CA ILE A 117 -11.36 -0.77 12.01
C ILE A 117 -11.13 -0.90 13.52
N GLN A 118 -10.38 -1.91 13.94
CA GLN A 118 -10.05 -2.11 15.35
C GLN A 118 -9.23 -0.94 15.94
N PHE A 119 -8.40 -0.28 15.13
CA PHE A 119 -7.66 0.91 15.57
C PHE A 119 -8.59 2.07 15.97
N TRP A 120 -9.71 2.28 15.27
CA TRP A 120 -10.69 3.33 15.63
C TRP A 120 -11.78 2.85 16.58
N TYR A 121 -12.17 1.57 16.48
CA TYR A 121 -13.19 0.92 17.29
C TYR A 121 -12.62 -0.37 17.91
N PRO A 122 -11.86 -0.26 19.01
CA PRO A 122 -11.20 -1.41 19.65
C PRO A 122 -12.16 -2.52 20.09
N GLU A 123 -13.42 -2.15 20.34
CA GLU A 123 -14.51 -3.04 20.75
C GLU A 123 -14.86 -4.08 19.68
N ILE A 124 -14.58 -3.79 18.41
CA ILE A 124 -14.96 -4.63 17.27
C ILE A 124 -13.85 -5.64 16.97
N PRO A 125 -14.09 -6.96 17.10
CA PRO A 125 -13.11 -7.96 16.75
C PRO A 125 -12.75 -7.92 15.27
N THR A 126 -11.48 -8.14 14.94
CA THR A 126 -10.97 -8.08 13.57
C THR A 126 -11.69 -9.01 12.59
N TRP A 127 -12.09 -10.21 13.05
CA TRP A 127 -12.79 -11.19 12.22
C TRP A 127 -14.20 -10.72 11.83
N VAL A 128 -14.90 -9.98 12.70
CA VAL A 128 -16.25 -9.47 12.42
C VAL A 128 -16.17 -8.46 11.28
N SER A 129 -15.27 -7.49 11.42
CA SER A 129 -14.99 -6.48 10.40
C SER A 129 -14.59 -7.13 9.07
N ALA A 130 -13.66 -8.10 9.10
CA ALA A 130 -13.23 -8.82 7.89
C ALA A 130 -14.39 -9.57 7.22
N ALA A 131 -15.24 -10.27 7.98
CA ALA A 131 -16.38 -11.00 7.45
C ALA A 131 -17.43 -10.07 6.81
N VAL A 132 -17.74 -8.94 7.46
CA VAL A 132 -18.67 -7.94 6.93
C VAL A 132 -18.17 -7.38 5.59
N PHE A 133 -16.90 -6.95 5.54
CA PHE A 133 -16.32 -6.43 4.29
C PHE A 133 -16.23 -7.49 3.20
N PHE A 134 -15.93 -8.75 3.55
CA PHE A 134 -15.95 -9.85 2.59
C PHE A 134 -17.32 -10.01 1.93
N VAL A 135 -18.41 -10.02 2.71
CA VAL A 135 -19.77 -10.14 2.18
C VAL A 135 -20.13 -8.94 1.31
N VAL A 136 -19.80 -7.72 1.76
CA VAL A 136 -20.08 -6.48 1.01
C VAL A 136 -19.34 -6.47 -0.33
N ILE A 137 -18.04 -6.78 -0.34
CA ILE A 137 -17.24 -6.79 -1.57
C ILE A 137 -17.75 -7.87 -2.54
N ASN A 138 -18.09 -9.07 -2.05
CA ASN A 138 -18.66 -10.11 -2.88
C ASN A 138 -20.03 -9.71 -3.46
N ALA A 139 -20.89 -9.07 -2.66
CA ALA A 139 -22.18 -8.57 -3.14
C ALA A 139 -22.02 -7.52 -4.26
N ILE A 140 -21.06 -6.61 -4.11
CA ILE A 140 -20.73 -5.60 -5.13
C ILE A 140 -20.22 -6.28 -6.41
N ASN A 141 -19.30 -7.26 -6.27
CA ASN A 141 -18.74 -8.00 -7.40
C ASN A 141 -19.81 -8.77 -8.20
N LEU A 142 -20.86 -9.26 -7.53
CA LEU A 142 -21.97 -9.96 -8.19
C LEU A 142 -22.94 -9.02 -8.93
N THR A 143 -22.94 -7.72 -8.62
CA THR A 143 -23.99 -6.80 -9.11
C THR A 143 -23.51 -5.93 -10.28
N ASN A 144 -22.32 -5.33 -10.20
CA ASN A 144 -21.85 -4.44 -11.28
C ASN A 144 -20.33 -4.21 -11.25
N VAL A 145 -19.61 -4.88 -12.15
CA VAL A 145 -18.16 -4.73 -12.34
C VAL A 145 -17.71 -3.31 -12.70
N LYS A 146 -18.59 -2.48 -13.28
CA LYS A 146 -18.24 -1.07 -13.59
C LYS A 146 -18.21 -0.21 -12.33
N VAL A 147 -19.10 -0.46 -11.37
CA VAL A 147 -19.13 0.28 -10.10
C VAL A 147 -17.87 -0.01 -9.29
N PHE A 148 -17.39 -1.26 -9.30
CA PHE A 148 -16.11 -1.63 -8.70
C PHE A 148 -14.94 -0.81 -9.28
N GLY A 149 -14.82 -0.76 -10.60
CA GLY A 149 -13.76 0.00 -11.28
C GLY A 149 -13.81 1.51 -11.01
N GLU A 150 -15.01 2.10 -10.90
CA GLU A 150 -15.15 3.52 -10.53
C GLU A 150 -14.80 3.79 -9.06
N MET A 151 -15.20 2.93 -8.13
CA MET A 151 -14.83 3.07 -6.71
C MET A 151 -13.32 2.94 -6.52
N GLU A 152 -12.70 1.95 -7.15
CA GLU A 152 -11.26 1.74 -7.05
C GLU A 152 -10.48 2.92 -7.65
N PHE A 153 -10.96 3.47 -8.75
CA PHE A 153 -10.42 4.71 -9.32
C PHE A 153 -10.42 5.87 -8.31
N TRP A 154 -11.54 6.11 -7.63
CA TRP A 154 -11.62 7.17 -6.62
C TRP A 154 -10.73 6.88 -5.41
N PHE A 155 -10.70 5.64 -4.93
CA PHE A 155 -9.82 5.25 -3.81
C PHE A 155 -8.34 5.35 -4.17
N ALA A 156 -7.94 5.02 -5.40
CA ALA A 156 -6.58 5.18 -5.87
C ALA A 156 -6.16 6.66 -5.86
N ILE A 157 -7.03 7.57 -6.31
CA ILE A 157 -6.75 9.02 -6.24
C ILE A 157 -6.53 9.48 -4.81
N ILE A 158 -7.41 9.07 -3.88
CA ILE A 158 -7.29 9.44 -2.46
C ILE A 158 -5.97 8.93 -1.88
N LYS A 159 -5.59 7.68 -2.17
CA LYS A 159 -4.30 7.10 -1.75
C LYS A 159 -3.11 7.91 -2.25
N VAL A 160 -3.11 8.28 -3.53
CA VAL A 160 -2.03 9.05 -4.14
C VAL A 160 -1.90 10.43 -3.49
N ILE A 161 -3.01 11.15 -3.36
CA ILE A 161 -3.05 12.48 -2.73
C ILE A 161 -2.56 12.39 -1.28
N ALA A 162 -3.00 11.39 -0.52
CA ALA A 162 -2.60 11.22 0.87
C ALA A 162 -1.08 11.04 1.03
N VAL A 163 -0.45 10.19 0.18
CA VAL A 163 1.00 9.98 0.25
C VAL A 163 1.77 11.23 -0.19
N VAL A 164 1.36 11.87 -1.28
CA VAL A 164 2.02 13.10 -1.76
C VAL A 164 1.90 14.22 -0.73
N ALA A 165 0.72 14.41 -0.14
CA ALA A 165 0.48 15.40 0.91
C ALA A 165 1.37 15.12 2.14
N MET A 166 1.50 13.86 2.55
CA MET A 166 2.37 13.48 3.65
C MET A 166 3.85 13.74 3.33
N ILE A 167 4.33 13.45 2.11
CA ILE A 167 5.72 13.73 1.72
C ILE A 167 5.99 15.24 1.77
N ILE A 168 5.10 16.06 1.20
CA ILE A 168 5.26 17.52 1.16
C ILE A 168 5.21 18.10 2.57
N PHE A 169 4.18 17.75 3.36
CA PHE A 169 4.00 18.25 4.71
C PHE A 169 5.12 17.78 5.65
N GLY A 170 5.51 16.50 5.53
CA GLY A 170 6.59 15.93 6.30
C GLY A 170 7.95 16.56 5.98
N GLY A 171 8.23 16.79 4.69
CA GLY A 171 9.40 17.55 4.26
C GLY A 171 9.39 18.98 4.82
N TRP A 172 8.25 19.67 4.75
CA TRP A 172 8.10 20.99 5.34
C TRP A 172 8.37 21.00 6.85
N LEU A 173 7.88 20.01 7.61
CA LEU A 173 8.17 19.88 9.04
C LEU A 173 9.66 19.70 9.35
N LEU A 174 10.39 18.98 8.48
CA LEU A 174 11.84 18.78 8.62
C LEU A 174 12.62 20.07 8.35
N PHE A 175 12.25 20.82 7.31
CA PHE A 175 12.96 22.06 6.92
C PHE A 175 12.58 23.27 7.78
N SER A 176 11.34 23.33 8.27
CA SER A 176 10.87 24.44 9.11
C SER A 176 11.27 24.33 10.58
N GLY A 177 11.77 23.16 11.01
CA GLY A 177 12.06 22.87 12.42
C GLY A 177 10.81 22.62 13.28
N ASN A 178 9.62 22.67 12.69
CA ASN A 178 8.34 22.48 13.39
C ASN A 178 7.96 21.00 13.63
N GLY A 179 8.75 20.05 13.13
CA GLY A 179 8.54 18.61 13.38
C GLY A 179 8.74 18.19 14.85
N GLY A 180 9.35 19.05 15.66
CA GLY A 180 9.73 18.80 17.04
C GLY A 180 11.13 18.18 17.19
N PRO A 181 11.65 18.00 18.41
CA PRO A 181 13.06 17.66 18.65
C PRO A 181 13.50 16.29 18.09
N GLN A 182 12.52 15.45 17.77
CA GLN A 182 12.73 14.09 17.26
C GLN A 182 12.72 14.04 15.75
N ALA A 183 12.32 15.10 15.05
CA ALA A 183 12.23 15.13 13.60
C ALA A 183 13.56 15.61 13.03
N THR A 184 14.38 14.67 12.56
CA THR A 184 15.69 14.95 11.97
C THR A 184 16.01 13.91 10.92
N VAL A 185 16.62 14.33 9.81
CA VAL A 185 17.10 13.42 8.76
C VAL A 185 18.10 12.41 9.34
N SER A 186 18.81 12.79 10.42
CA SER A 186 19.77 11.94 11.08
C SER A 186 19.16 10.68 11.73
N ASN A 187 17.83 10.63 11.93
CA ASN A 187 17.14 9.40 12.35
C ASN A 187 17.36 8.21 11.42
N LEU A 188 17.74 8.44 10.16
CA LEU A 188 18.08 7.40 9.19
C LEU A 188 19.36 6.65 9.53
N TRP A 189 20.21 7.16 10.42
CA TRP A 189 21.47 6.52 10.80
C TRP A 189 21.85 6.63 12.28
N ASP A 190 21.25 7.54 13.06
CA ASP A 190 21.61 7.74 14.47
C ASP A 190 21.21 6.57 15.37
N GLN A 191 20.22 5.77 14.96
CA GLN A 191 19.68 4.66 15.76
C GLN A 191 20.28 3.30 15.35
N GLY A 192 21.60 3.17 15.47
CA GLY A 192 22.31 1.94 15.13
C GLY A 192 22.76 1.84 13.67
N GLY A 193 22.83 2.96 12.96
CA GLY A 193 23.19 3.01 11.54
C GLY A 193 22.01 2.82 10.60
N PHE A 194 22.31 2.85 9.30
CA PHE A 194 21.29 2.64 8.25
C PHE A 194 20.79 1.19 8.20
N LEU A 195 21.65 0.22 8.55
CA LEU A 195 21.33 -1.21 8.62
C LEU A 195 21.55 -1.73 10.05
N PRO A 196 20.67 -1.39 11.01
CA PRO A 196 20.87 -1.74 12.43
C PRO A 196 20.87 -3.26 12.68
N HIS A 197 20.21 -4.03 11.83
CA HIS A 197 20.17 -5.49 11.86
C HIS A 197 21.02 -6.14 10.76
N GLY A 198 21.92 -5.36 10.15
CA GLY A 198 22.77 -5.79 9.04
C GLY A 198 21.99 -6.19 7.78
N PHE A 199 22.69 -6.81 6.83
CA PHE A 199 22.08 -7.31 5.59
C PHE A 199 21.10 -8.45 5.84
N THR A 200 21.29 -9.25 6.89
CA THR A 200 20.40 -10.36 7.22
C THR A 200 18.99 -9.86 7.54
N GLY A 201 18.84 -8.79 8.32
CA GLY A 201 17.53 -8.19 8.60
C GLY A 201 16.83 -7.71 7.32
N LEU A 202 17.59 -7.13 6.39
CA LEU A 202 17.07 -6.68 5.09
C LEU A 202 16.61 -7.87 4.21
N VAL A 203 17.43 -8.91 4.12
CA VAL A 203 17.14 -10.10 3.30
C VAL A 203 15.92 -10.86 3.84
N MET A 204 15.78 -11.00 5.15
CA MET A 204 14.63 -11.66 5.77
C MET A 204 13.31 -10.96 5.46
N MET A 205 13.33 -9.63 5.36
CA MET A 205 12.14 -8.85 5.02
C MET A 205 11.92 -8.65 3.52
N MET A 206 12.84 -9.13 2.67
CA MET A 206 12.74 -8.98 1.23
C MET A 206 11.44 -9.58 0.68
N ALA A 207 10.97 -10.70 1.26
CA ALA A 207 9.70 -11.30 0.85
C ALA A 207 8.49 -10.36 1.06
N ILE A 208 8.44 -9.66 2.20
CA ILE A 208 7.37 -8.70 2.52
C ILE A 208 7.48 -7.44 1.65
N ILE A 209 8.72 -7.01 1.37
CA ILE A 209 8.99 -5.91 0.45
C ILE A 209 8.52 -6.27 -0.97
N MET A 210 8.86 -7.47 -1.47
CA MET A 210 8.41 -7.97 -2.77
C MET A 210 6.89 -8.08 -2.86
N PHE A 211 6.22 -8.52 -1.78
CA PHE A 211 4.76 -8.54 -1.70
C PHE A 211 4.13 -7.17 -1.94
N SER A 212 4.79 -6.08 -1.51
CA SER A 212 4.28 -4.72 -1.73
C SER A 212 4.23 -4.32 -3.21
N PHE A 213 5.03 -4.96 -4.07
CA PHE A 213 5.03 -4.73 -5.52
C PHE A 213 4.00 -5.56 -6.28
N GLY A 214 3.22 -6.41 -5.59
CA GLY A 214 2.14 -7.18 -6.20
C GLY A 214 1.09 -6.27 -6.83
N GLY A 215 0.62 -6.62 -8.03
CA GLY A 215 -0.33 -5.84 -8.81
C GLY A 215 0.30 -5.03 -9.94
N LEU A 216 1.64 -4.97 -10.04
CA LEU A 216 2.31 -4.41 -11.21
C LEU A 216 2.02 -5.24 -12.47
N GLU A 217 1.94 -6.56 -12.31
CA GLU A 217 1.70 -7.52 -13.38
C GLU A 217 0.34 -7.39 -14.06
N LEU A 218 -0.63 -6.71 -13.42
CA LEU A 218 -1.94 -6.41 -14.03
C LEU A 218 -1.79 -5.61 -15.32
N VAL A 219 -0.76 -4.77 -15.44
CA VAL A 219 -0.46 -4.06 -16.68
C VAL A 219 -0.24 -5.04 -17.84
N GLY A 220 0.42 -6.18 -17.58
CA GLY A 220 0.67 -7.20 -18.59
C GLY A 220 -0.58 -8.01 -18.96
N ILE A 221 -1.52 -8.20 -18.02
CA ILE A 221 -2.77 -8.96 -18.27
C ILE A 221 -3.79 -8.10 -19.02
N THR A 222 -3.90 -6.84 -18.63
CA THR A 222 -4.84 -5.87 -19.21
C THR A 222 -4.41 -5.37 -20.59
N ALA A 223 -3.21 -5.72 -21.06
CA ALA A 223 -2.72 -5.33 -22.37
C ALA A 223 -3.55 -5.84 -23.54
N ALA A 224 -4.15 -7.04 -23.41
CA ALA A 224 -5.08 -7.58 -24.40
C ALA A 224 -6.36 -6.73 -24.53
N GLU A 225 -6.67 -5.92 -23.51
CA GLU A 225 -7.82 -5.02 -23.46
C GLU A 225 -7.45 -3.57 -23.81
N ALA A 226 -6.15 -3.25 -23.95
CA ALA A 226 -5.69 -1.89 -24.23
C ALA A 226 -5.89 -1.54 -25.72
N ASP A 227 -6.37 -0.31 -26.00
CA ASP A 227 -6.59 0.16 -27.37
C ASP A 227 -5.29 0.33 -28.18
N ASN A 228 -4.14 0.57 -27.51
CA ASN A 228 -2.83 0.77 -28.13
C ASN A 228 -1.71 0.22 -27.23
N PRO A 229 -1.48 -1.11 -27.21
CA PRO A 229 -0.54 -1.75 -26.30
C PRO A 229 0.91 -1.28 -26.52
N GLU A 230 1.36 -1.09 -27.77
CA GLU A 230 2.71 -0.63 -28.13
C GLU A 230 3.13 0.68 -27.46
N GLN A 231 2.18 1.58 -27.22
CA GLN A 231 2.45 2.86 -26.56
C GLN A 231 2.07 2.87 -25.08
N SER A 232 0.97 2.20 -24.72
CA SER A 232 0.42 2.25 -23.37
C SER A 232 1.22 1.40 -22.39
N ILE A 233 1.71 0.23 -22.81
CA ILE A 233 2.46 -0.69 -21.96
C ILE A 233 3.84 -0.12 -21.59
N PRO A 234 4.69 0.36 -22.52
CA PRO A 234 5.97 0.96 -22.14
C PRO A 234 5.81 2.20 -21.26
N LYS A 235 4.79 3.03 -21.51
CA LYS A 235 4.47 4.18 -20.65
C LYS A 235 4.11 3.75 -19.24
N ALA A 236 3.25 2.74 -19.09
CA ALA A 236 2.87 2.19 -17.79
C ALA A 236 4.07 1.57 -17.06
N THR A 237 4.92 0.83 -17.77
CA THR A 237 6.17 0.27 -17.20
C THR A 237 7.12 1.36 -16.71
N ASN A 238 7.32 2.43 -17.48
CA ASN A 238 8.17 3.55 -17.04
C ASN A 238 7.57 4.32 -15.85
N GLN A 239 6.24 4.37 -15.72
CA GLN A 239 5.57 4.95 -14.55
C GLN A 239 5.86 4.18 -13.25
N VAL A 240 6.22 2.90 -13.32
CA VAL A 240 6.60 2.08 -12.16
C VAL A 240 7.80 2.69 -11.42
N ILE A 241 8.78 3.24 -12.13
CA ILE A 241 9.96 3.88 -11.51
C ILE A 241 9.52 5.07 -10.64
N TYR A 242 8.70 5.96 -11.18
CA TYR A 242 8.18 7.11 -10.42
C TYR A 242 7.38 6.66 -9.21
N ARG A 243 6.64 5.55 -9.34
CA ARG A 243 5.89 4.95 -8.25
C ARG A 243 6.81 4.45 -7.13
N ILE A 244 7.88 3.74 -7.46
CA ILE A 244 8.89 3.27 -6.51
C ILE A 244 9.54 4.47 -5.79
N LEU A 245 9.96 5.48 -6.55
CA LEU A 245 10.67 6.62 -5.99
C LEU A 245 9.78 7.45 -5.06
N ILE A 246 8.54 7.75 -5.46
CA ILE A 246 7.66 8.63 -4.70
C ILE A 246 7.00 7.87 -3.54
N PHE A 247 6.28 6.79 -3.84
CA PHE A 247 5.43 6.13 -2.84
C PHE A 247 6.20 5.25 -1.87
N TYR A 248 7.34 4.68 -2.28
CA TYR A 248 8.11 3.80 -1.41
C TYR A 248 9.30 4.54 -0.81
N ILE A 249 10.24 4.97 -1.66
CA ILE A 249 11.49 5.57 -1.19
C ILE A 249 11.22 6.92 -0.51
N GLY A 250 10.54 7.84 -1.20
CA GLY A 250 10.28 9.19 -0.71
C GLY A 250 9.41 9.21 0.55
N SER A 251 8.33 8.42 0.54
CA SER A 251 7.42 8.33 1.68
C SER A 251 8.10 7.77 2.94
N LEU A 252 8.88 6.69 2.80
CA LEU A 252 9.59 6.06 3.92
C LEU A 252 10.76 6.93 4.40
N ALA A 253 11.50 7.58 3.50
CA ALA A 253 12.57 8.49 3.87
C ALA A 253 12.05 9.64 4.74
N VAL A 254 10.94 10.27 4.34
CA VAL A 254 10.30 11.32 5.14
C VAL A 254 9.77 10.77 6.46
N LEU A 255 9.08 9.62 6.44
CA LEU A 255 8.51 9.01 7.63
C LEU A 255 9.59 8.68 8.68
N LEU A 256 10.69 8.04 8.26
CA LEU A 256 11.79 7.64 9.13
C LEU A 256 12.67 8.82 9.57
N SER A 257 12.66 9.93 8.81
CA SER A 257 13.27 11.18 9.26
C SER A 257 12.41 11.88 10.32
N LEU A 258 11.09 11.78 10.25
CA LEU A 258 10.18 12.41 11.23
C LEU A 258 10.05 11.62 12.52
N MET A 259 10.16 10.29 12.44
CA MET A 259 10.04 9.40 13.58
C MET A 259 11.13 8.34 13.53
N PRO A 260 11.90 8.17 14.62
CA PRO A 260 12.90 7.12 14.65
C PRO A 260 12.27 5.72 14.56
N TRP A 261 12.93 4.83 13.82
CA TRP A 261 12.40 3.49 13.48
C TRP A 261 12.07 2.64 14.71
N THR A 262 12.79 2.83 15.83
CA THR A 262 12.54 2.13 17.10
C THR A 262 11.18 2.44 17.74
N ARG A 263 10.52 3.53 17.34
CA ARG A 263 9.19 3.91 17.84
C ARG A 263 8.05 3.39 16.98
N VAL A 264 8.35 2.75 15.86
CA VAL A 264 7.34 2.16 14.98
C VAL A 264 6.86 0.84 15.60
N THR A 265 5.56 0.75 15.90
CA THR A 265 4.94 -0.48 16.44
C THR A 265 4.33 -1.31 15.31
N ALA A 266 4.50 -2.64 15.38
CA ALA A 266 4.05 -3.59 14.33
C ALA A 266 2.52 -3.62 14.14
N ASP A 267 1.76 -3.18 15.14
CA ASP A 267 0.30 -3.32 15.16
C ASP A 267 -0.43 -2.17 14.47
N THR A 268 0.24 -1.05 14.21
CA THR A 268 -0.38 0.14 13.59
C THR A 268 0.42 0.61 12.39
N SER A 269 -0.29 1.03 11.33
CA SER A 269 0.35 1.62 10.16
C SER A 269 1.16 2.87 10.54
N PRO A 270 2.46 2.94 10.22
CA PRO A 270 3.30 4.10 10.56
C PRO A 270 2.77 5.39 9.93
N PHE A 271 2.15 5.27 8.76
CA PHE A 271 1.51 6.34 8.03
C PHE A 271 0.23 6.86 8.72
N VAL A 272 -0.45 6.03 9.49
CA VAL A 272 -1.60 6.46 10.31
C VAL A 272 -1.11 7.14 11.60
N LEU A 273 0.01 6.68 12.17
CA LEU A 273 0.59 7.26 13.39
C LEU A 273 0.99 8.73 13.24
N ILE A 274 1.23 9.20 12.02
CA ILE A 274 1.57 10.61 11.77
C ILE A 274 0.34 11.53 11.75
N LEU A 275 -0.84 11.01 11.38
CA LEU A 275 -2.06 11.81 11.23
C LEU A 275 -2.48 12.57 12.50
N PRO A 276 -2.42 12.00 13.71
CA PRO A 276 -2.66 12.75 14.94
C PRO A 276 -1.68 13.91 15.16
N ARG A 277 -0.44 13.79 14.68
CA ARG A 277 0.58 14.83 14.80
C ARG A 277 0.34 15.96 13.79
N VAL A 278 -0.04 15.62 12.56
CA VAL A 278 -0.54 16.59 11.56
C VAL A 278 -1.76 17.35 12.11
N ARG A 279 -2.74 16.62 12.66
CA ARG A 279 -3.94 17.23 13.28
C ARG A 279 -3.58 18.14 14.44
N ARG A 280 -2.66 17.73 15.33
CA ARG A 280 -2.22 18.55 16.47
C ARG A 280 -1.53 19.83 16.03
N TYR A 281 -0.72 19.78 14.96
CA TYR A 281 -0.08 20.95 14.39
C TYR A 281 -1.10 21.92 13.80
N LEU A 282 -2.01 21.42 12.95
CA LEU A 282 -3.09 22.22 12.35
C LEU A 282 -4.06 22.82 13.39
N CYS A 283 -4.41 22.04 14.42
CA CYS A 283 -5.26 22.54 15.52
C CYS A 283 -4.50 23.50 16.46
N GLY A 284 -3.19 23.31 16.65
CA GLY A 284 -2.33 24.20 17.44
C GLY A 284 -2.20 25.58 16.80
N GLU A 285 -1.91 25.64 15.49
CA GLU A 285 -1.91 26.90 14.73
C GLU A 285 -3.30 27.54 14.67
N CYS A 286 -4.36 26.74 14.53
CA CYS A 286 -5.74 27.24 14.61
C CYS A 286 -6.10 27.81 16.00
N ALA A 287 -5.49 27.32 17.08
CA ALA A 287 -5.70 27.82 18.44
C ALA A 287 -4.86 29.08 18.70
N GLU A 288 -3.63 29.14 18.19
CA GLU A 288 -2.74 30.29 18.30
C GLU A 288 -3.26 31.50 17.52
N HIS A 289 -3.89 31.27 16.36
CA HIS A 289 -4.60 32.32 15.60
C HIS A 289 -5.96 32.73 16.18
N ARG A 290 -6.52 32.02 17.17
CA ARG A 290 -7.84 32.34 17.77
C ARG A 290 -7.84 32.86 19.21
N GLY A 291 -6.68 33.09 19.81
CA GLY A 291 -6.57 33.86 21.07
C GLY A 291 -7.37 33.34 22.27
N THR A 292 -7.79 32.07 22.27
CA THR A 292 -8.57 31.49 23.39
C THR A 292 -7.72 30.59 24.28
N ASP A 293 -7.72 30.97 25.55
CA ASP A 293 -6.96 30.45 26.69
C ASP A 293 -7.07 28.91 26.84
N CYS A 294 -5.95 28.22 26.67
CA CYS A 294 -5.85 26.76 26.62
C CYS A 294 -5.49 26.13 27.99
N GLY A 295 -5.68 26.86 29.09
CA GLY A 295 -5.44 26.36 30.45
C GLY A 295 -6.44 25.29 30.91
N ALA A 296 -7.70 25.38 30.48
CA ALA A 296 -8.78 24.53 31.01
C ALA A 296 -8.89 23.13 30.35
N LEU A 297 -8.50 22.98 29.07
CA LEU A 297 -8.55 21.69 28.37
C LEU A 297 -7.35 20.77 28.66
N ARG A 298 -6.26 21.33 29.19
CA ARG A 298 -5.02 20.60 29.52
C ARG A 298 -5.26 19.51 30.57
N VAL A 299 -6.22 19.71 31.48
CA VAL A 299 -6.52 18.78 32.57
C VAL A 299 -7.45 17.64 32.13
N GLN A 300 -8.27 17.82 31.10
CA GLN A 300 -9.26 16.83 30.68
C GLN A 300 -8.72 15.82 29.65
N GLN A 301 -7.75 16.21 28.82
CA GLN A 301 -7.09 15.31 27.85
C GLN A 301 -5.97 14.45 28.46
N LEU A 302 -5.29 14.93 29.51
CA LEU A 302 -4.28 14.13 30.22
C LEU A 302 -4.88 12.94 30.99
N ARG A 303 -6.18 12.97 31.31
CA ARG A 303 -6.90 11.81 31.89
C ARG A 303 -7.13 10.65 30.92
N ILE A 304 -7.22 10.91 29.62
CA ILE A 304 -7.55 9.88 28.61
C ILE A 304 -6.32 9.03 28.25
N LEU A 305 -5.10 9.52 28.48
CA LEU A 305 -3.85 8.82 28.15
C LEU A 305 -3.19 8.08 29.34
N GLN A 306 -3.80 8.07 30.53
CA GLN A 306 -3.13 7.59 31.76
C GLN A 306 -3.83 6.52 32.60
N GLN A 307 -4.91 5.86 32.16
CA GLN A 307 -5.46 4.73 32.92
C GLN A 307 -5.43 3.39 32.16
N PRO A 308 -4.49 2.50 32.52
CA PRO A 308 -4.63 1.06 32.30
C PRO A 308 -5.37 0.45 33.51
N TYR A 309 -6.39 -0.37 33.27
CA TYR A 309 -7.09 -1.25 34.23
C TYR A 309 -7.92 -0.59 35.37
N ALA A 310 -9.26 -0.71 35.29
CA ALA A 310 -10.20 -0.95 36.41
C ALA A 310 -11.63 -0.99 35.84
N VAL A 311 -12.18 -2.16 35.50
CA VAL A 311 -13.15 -2.92 36.30
C VAL A 311 -14.23 -2.04 36.95
N CYS A 312 -15.43 -2.06 36.36
CA CYS A 312 -16.64 -1.56 36.99
C CYS A 312 -17.07 -2.50 38.13
N SER A 313 -17.07 -2.01 39.36
CA SER A 313 -17.95 -2.51 40.42
C SER A 313 -18.75 -1.33 40.97
N GLY A 314 -20.07 -1.39 40.82
CA GLY A 314 -20.98 -0.45 41.45
C GLY A 314 -21.40 -0.97 42.82
N THR A 315 -21.61 -0.05 43.76
CA THR A 315 -22.77 -0.06 44.69
C THR A 315 -22.84 1.26 45.46
N THR A 316 -23.96 1.96 45.24
CA THR A 316 -24.83 2.65 46.23
C THR A 316 -24.25 3.32 47.47
N GLY A 317 -24.63 4.59 47.63
CA GLY A 317 -24.65 5.38 48.85
C GLY A 317 -25.22 6.75 48.56
#